data_AF-A0A353JAW4-F1
#
_entry.id   AF-A0A353JAW4-F1
#
_cell.length_a   1.000
_cell.length_b   1.000
_cell.length_c   1.000
_cell.angle_alpha   90.00
_cell.angle_beta   90.00
_cell.angle_gamma   90.00
#
_symmetry.space_group_name_H-M   'P 1'
#
loop_
_entity.id
_entity.type
_entity.pdbx_description
1 polymer ?
#
loop_
_entity_poly.entity_id
_entity_poly.type
_entity_poly.pdbx_seq_one_letter_code
_entity_poly.pdbx_strand_id
1 'polypeptide(L)'
;MGCKMIDFITAVKNYLEDEGKSVDCLFSDNVISKDTFYKYKQRNPSLQTLIKVVNYLQVSIDYLYEKSDVNNFSKYSTDQSKFYDYLTELIRKANLSNRQFCKEMNYQKDNIIRYKNGVEPSVRTLFEIADYFGCSVDDLLTKEYK
;
A
#
# COMPACT_ATOMS: atom_id res chain seq x y z
N MET A 1 1.44 7.85 20.99
CA MET A 1 0.32 6.90 20.87
C MET A 1 0.20 6.55 19.40
N GLY A 2 0.74 5.40 18.97
CA GLY A 2 0.63 4.99 17.57
C GLY A 2 -0.78 4.49 17.32
N CYS A 3 -1.59 5.24 16.57
CA CYS A 3 -2.87 4.76 16.07
C CYS A 3 -2.59 3.47 15.30
N LYS A 4 -3.10 2.34 15.79
CA LYS A 4 -2.88 1.03 15.18
C LYS A 4 -3.66 1.04 13.87
N MET A 5 -2.93 0.96 12.75
CA MET A 5 -3.53 0.80 11.42
C MET A 5 -4.56 -0.33 11.46
N ILE A 6 -5.76 -0.07 10.94
CA ILE A 6 -6.80 -1.06 10.74
C ILE A 6 -6.24 -2.23 9.91
N ASP A 7 -6.58 -3.47 10.28
CA ASP A 7 -6.12 -4.62 9.51
C ASP A 7 -6.89 -4.75 8.18
N PHE A 8 -6.26 -5.41 7.21
CA PHE A 8 -6.80 -5.55 5.86
C PHE A 8 -8.21 -6.16 5.81
N ILE A 9 -8.50 -7.17 6.65
CA ILE A 9 -9.82 -7.82 6.63
C ILE A 9 -10.87 -6.85 7.14
N THR A 10 -10.59 -6.16 8.25
CA THR A 10 -11.52 -5.19 8.84
C THR A 10 -11.76 -4.03 7.88
N ALA A 11 -10.71 -3.48 7.26
CA ALA A 11 -10.81 -2.41 6.27
C ALA A 11 -11.74 -2.76 5.10
N VAL A 12 -11.54 -3.94 4.49
CA VAL A 12 -12.37 -4.40 3.37
C VAL A 12 -13.82 -4.68 3.79
N LYS A 13 -14.02 -5.22 4.99
CA LYS A 13 -15.37 -5.49 5.51
C LYS A 13 -16.14 -4.21 5.77
N ASN A 14 -15.55 -3.26 6.48
CA ASN A 14 -16.16 -1.97 6.77
C ASN A 14 -16.62 -1.28 5.48
N TYR A 15 -15.71 -1.17 4.50
CA TYR A 15 -16.03 -0.57 3.20
C TYR A 15 -17.19 -1.27 2.48
N LEU A 16 -17.20 -2.61 2.44
CA LEU A 16 -18.26 -3.35 1.76
C LEU A 16 -19.60 -3.25 2.50
N GLU A 17 -19.59 -3.26 3.84
CA GLU A 17 -20.79 -3.08 4.66
C GLU A 17 -21.40 -1.69 4.43
N ASP A 18 -20.59 -0.64 4.37
CA ASP A 18 -21.02 0.73 4.05
C ASP A 18 -21.66 0.82 2.64
N GLU A 19 -21.14 0.03 1.70
CA GLU A 19 -21.65 -0.11 0.33
C GLU A 19 -22.84 -1.08 0.20
N GLY A 20 -23.30 -1.71 1.29
CA GLY A 20 -24.38 -2.71 1.28
C GLY A 20 -24.03 -4.01 0.55
N LYS A 21 -22.74 -4.35 0.45
CA LYS A 21 -22.19 -5.52 -0.26
C LYS A 21 -21.62 -6.54 0.72
N SER A 22 -21.60 -7.82 0.31
CA SER A 22 -20.91 -8.89 1.05
C SER A 22 -19.49 -9.09 0.53
N VAL A 23 -18.56 -9.47 1.41
CA VAL A 23 -17.22 -9.96 1.06
C VAL A 23 -17.27 -11.12 0.06
N ASP A 24 -18.38 -11.85 0.00
CA ASP A 24 -18.57 -12.95 -0.95
C ASP A 24 -18.43 -12.51 -2.41
N CYS A 25 -18.68 -11.22 -2.76
CA CYS A 25 -18.45 -10.74 -4.12
C CYS A 25 -16.99 -10.88 -4.56
N LEU A 26 -16.04 -10.67 -3.65
CA LEU A 26 -14.61 -10.84 -3.92
C LEU A 26 -14.26 -12.29 -4.27
N PHE A 27 -15.01 -13.24 -3.72
CA PHE A 27 -14.80 -14.67 -3.95
C PHE A 27 -15.51 -15.12 -5.23
N SER A 28 -16.77 -14.73 -5.41
CA SER A 28 -17.58 -15.05 -6.58
C SER A 28 -16.97 -14.50 -7.87
N ASP A 29 -16.38 -13.31 -7.82
CA ASP A 29 -15.75 -12.66 -8.98
C ASP A 29 -14.27 -13.05 -9.14
N ASN A 30 -13.79 -14.02 -8.36
CA ASN A 30 -12.42 -14.54 -8.39
C ASN A 30 -11.33 -13.48 -8.16
N VAL A 31 -11.62 -12.43 -7.40
CA VAL A 31 -10.64 -11.40 -7.00
C VAL A 31 -9.60 -12.00 -6.05
N ILE A 32 -10.08 -12.78 -5.08
CA ILE A 32 -9.27 -13.48 -4.09
C ILE A 32 -10.00 -14.73 -3.60
N SER A 33 -9.29 -15.79 -3.22
CA SER A 33 -9.95 -16.95 -2.61
C SER A 33 -10.30 -16.71 -1.14
N LYS A 34 -11.39 -17.34 -0.67
CA LYS A 34 -11.86 -17.27 0.72
C LYS A 34 -10.74 -17.63 1.72
N ASP A 35 -10.02 -18.71 1.46
CA ASP A 35 -8.91 -19.14 2.32
C ASP A 35 -7.75 -18.15 2.35
N THR A 36 -7.44 -17.52 1.22
CA THR A 36 -6.37 -16.52 1.13
C THR A 36 -6.78 -15.26 1.90
N PHE A 37 -8.02 -14.82 1.74
CA PHE A 37 -8.56 -13.65 2.43
C PHE A 37 -8.49 -13.81 3.95
N TYR A 38 -9.01 -14.91 4.50
CA TYR A 38 -9.03 -15.10 5.95
C TYR A 38 -7.66 -15.39 6.57
N LYS A 39 -6.65 -15.78 5.78
CA LYS A 39 -5.24 -15.85 6.25
C LYS A 39 -4.67 -14.48 6.62
N TYR A 40 -5.25 -13.38 6.14
CA TYR A 40 -4.78 -12.03 6.46
C TYR A 40 -5.27 -11.50 7.81
N LYS A 41 -6.01 -12.30 8.59
CA LYS A 41 -6.38 -11.95 9.97
C LYS A 41 -5.15 -11.80 10.88
N GLN A 42 -4.06 -12.48 10.54
CA GLN A 42 -2.83 -12.56 11.34
C GLN A 42 -1.65 -11.83 10.69
N ARG A 43 -1.79 -11.31 9.46
CA ARG A 43 -0.72 -10.69 8.68
C ARG A 43 -1.27 -9.80 7.57
N ASN A 44 -0.48 -8.83 7.11
CA ASN A 44 -0.86 -8.03 5.94
C ASN A 44 -0.81 -8.83 4.63
N PRO A 45 -1.64 -8.47 3.64
CA PRO A 45 -1.53 -9.02 2.29
C PRO A 45 -0.22 -8.60 1.62
N SER A 46 0.13 -9.32 0.54
CA SER A 46 1.12 -8.80 -0.40
C SER A 46 0.56 -7.56 -1.10
N LEU A 47 1.45 -6.73 -1.63
CA LEU A 47 1.05 -5.54 -2.38
C LEU A 47 0.20 -5.91 -3.59
N GLN A 48 0.54 -7.00 -4.32
CA GLN A 48 -0.29 -7.48 -5.43
C GLN A 48 -1.72 -7.83 -5.02
N THR A 49 -1.89 -8.52 -3.89
CA THR A 49 -3.24 -8.89 -3.42
C THR A 49 -4.02 -7.64 -3.03
N LEU A 50 -3.37 -6.70 -2.34
CA LEU A 50 -3.99 -5.42 -1.99
C LEU A 50 -4.44 -4.68 -3.27
N ILE A 51 -3.54 -4.53 -4.25
CA ILE A 51 -3.80 -3.89 -5.55
C ILE A 51 -4.98 -4.53 -6.28
N LYS A 52 -5.05 -5.87 -6.33
CA LYS A 52 -6.17 -6.58 -6.95
C LYS A 52 -7.50 -6.22 -6.30
N VAL A 53 -7.54 -6.19 -4.97
CA VAL A 53 -8.76 -5.90 -4.21
C VAL A 53 -9.17 -4.44 -4.37
N VAL A 54 -8.25 -3.48 -4.19
CA VAL A 54 -8.58 -2.05 -4.32
C VAL A 54 -8.98 -1.67 -5.75
N ASN A 55 -8.36 -2.28 -6.77
CA ASN A 55 -8.75 -2.07 -8.16
C ASN A 55 -10.16 -2.62 -8.47
N TYR A 56 -10.54 -3.77 -7.89
CA TYR A 56 -11.88 -4.31 -8.04
C TYR A 56 -12.92 -3.43 -7.33
N LEU A 57 -12.62 -2.99 -6.11
CA LEU A 57 -13.50 -2.15 -5.30
C LEU A 57 -13.59 -0.70 -5.81
N GLN A 58 -12.64 -0.28 -6.68
CA GLN A 58 -12.47 1.09 -7.15
C GLN A 58 -12.25 2.09 -6.00
N VAL A 59 -11.39 1.71 -5.06
CA VAL A 59 -11.04 2.53 -3.88
C VAL A 59 -9.56 2.82 -3.85
N SER A 60 -9.18 3.96 -3.32
CA SER A 60 -7.78 4.23 -3.01
C SER A 60 -7.31 3.43 -1.78
N ILE A 61 -6.01 3.16 -1.65
CA ILE A 61 -5.47 2.44 -0.48
C ILE A 61 -5.63 3.31 0.76
N ASP A 62 -5.34 4.61 0.65
CA ASP A 62 -5.50 5.53 1.78
C ASP A 62 -6.97 5.62 2.21
N TYR A 63 -7.93 5.62 1.28
CA TYR A 63 -9.35 5.59 1.62
C TYR A 63 -9.76 4.27 2.29
N LEU A 64 -9.35 3.12 1.74
CA LEU A 64 -9.67 1.80 2.29
C LEU A 64 -9.18 1.65 3.75
N TYR A 65 -8.00 2.19 4.06
CA TYR A 65 -7.41 2.13 5.40
C TYR A 65 -7.80 3.30 6.31
N GLU A 66 -8.84 4.07 5.94
CA GLU A 66 -9.36 5.21 6.72
C GLU A 66 -8.28 6.27 7.00
N LYS A 67 -7.34 6.45 6.07
CA LYS A 67 -6.30 7.50 6.08
C LYS A 67 -6.72 8.75 5.30
N SER A 68 -7.77 8.66 4.51
CA SER A 68 -8.36 9.76 3.75
C SER A 68 -9.88 9.62 3.75
N ASP A 69 -10.59 10.73 3.97
CA ASP A 69 -12.06 10.80 3.84
C ASP A 69 -12.51 10.91 2.37
N VAL A 70 -11.57 11.14 1.45
CA VAL A 70 -11.83 11.28 0.02
C VAL A 70 -11.27 10.09 -0.73
N ASN A 71 -12.14 9.40 -1.49
CA ASN A 71 -11.72 8.31 -2.37
C ASN A 71 -11.10 8.87 -3.67
N ASN A 72 -9.79 9.12 -3.64
CA ASN A 72 -9.01 9.57 -4.81
C ASN A 72 -8.53 8.39 -5.66
N PHE A 73 -9.38 7.39 -5.90
CA PHE A 73 -9.00 6.20 -6.63
C PHE A 73 -8.49 6.52 -8.04
N SER A 74 -7.32 5.98 -8.34
CA SER A 74 -6.84 5.78 -9.70
C SER A 74 -6.38 4.32 -9.82
N LYS A 75 -6.50 3.76 -11.02
CA LYS A 75 -6.17 2.36 -11.25
C LYS A 75 -4.70 2.09 -10.94
N TYR A 76 -4.43 1.23 -9.97
CA TYR A 76 -3.07 0.83 -9.62
C TYR A 76 -2.52 -0.15 -10.66
N SER A 77 -1.27 0.08 -11.06
CA SER A 77 -0.51 -0.88 -11.85
C SER A 77 -0.01 -2.02 -10.96
N THR A 78 0.03 -3.25 -11.48
CA THR A 78 0.77 -4.34 -10.84
C THR A 78 2.27 -4.22 -11.07
N ASP A 79 2.70 -3.42 -12.04
CA ASP A 79 4.10 -3.08 -12.22
C ASP A 79 4.51 -1.97 -11.25
N GLN A 80 5.37 -2.35 -10.31
CA GLN A 80 5.89 -1.48 -9.25
C GLN A 80 7.30 -0.96 -9.56
N SER A 81 7.76 -1.09 -10.82
CA SER A 81 9.04 -0.52 -11.28
C SER A 81 9.19 0.96 -10.92
N LYS A 82 8.08 1.71 -10.94
CA LYS A 82 8.03 3.15 -10.65
C LYS A 82 8.14 3.50 -9.18
N PHE A 83 7.86 2.57 -8.25
CA PHE A 83 7.95 2.83 -6.81
C PHE A 83 9.38 3.23 -6.41
N TYR A 84 10.39 2.53 -6.94
CA TYR A 84 11.79 2.82 -6.64
C TYR A 84 12.21 4.23 -7.09
N ASP A 85 11.79 4.61 -8.30
CA ASP A 85 12.12 5.91 -8.87
C ASP A 85 11.51 7.04 -8.04
N TYR A 86 10.23 6.93 -7.68
CA TYR A 86 9.56 7.93 -6.88
C TYR A 86 10.10 8.01 -5.45
N LEU A 87 10.39 6.86 -4.80
CA LEU A 87 11.03 6.84 -3.49
C LEU A 87 12.40 7.54 -3.51
N THR A 88 13.22 7.28 -4.53
CA THR A 88 14.54 7.89 -4.68
C THR A 88 14.43 9.41 -4.85
N GLU A 89 13.39 9.88 -5.56
CA GLU A 89 13.10 11.30 -5.70
C GLU A 89 12.67 11.96 -4.38
N LEU A 90 11.85 11.30 -3.57
CA LEU A 90 11.50 11.81 -2.24
C LEU A 90 12.74 11.94 -1.35
N ILE A 91 13.60 10.92 -1.34
CA ILE A 91 14.88 10.93 -0.61
C ILE A 91 15.75 12.11 -1.09
N ARG A 92 15.85 12.32 -2.41
CA ARG A 92 16.63 13.41 -3.01
C ARG A 92 16.05 14.79 -2.65
N LYS A 93 14.73 14.97 -2.74
CA LYS A 93 14.04 16.23 -2.38
C LYS A 93 14.17 16.57 -0.90
N ALA A 94 14.28 15.56 -0.04
CA ALA A 94 14.60 15.73 1.37
C ALA A 94 16.09 16.04 1.65
N ASN A 95 16.93 16.17 0.62
CA ASN A 95 18.40 16.33 0.73
C ASN A 95 19.08 15.20 1.50
N LEU A 96 18.57 13.97 1.37
CA LEU A 96 19.12 12.78 2.01
C LEU A 96 19.82 11.89 0.98
N SER A 97 20.79 11.11 1.45
CA SER A 97 21.26 9.92 0.74
C SER A 97 20.41 8.71 1.12
N ASN A 98 20.35 7.69 0.25
CA ASN A 98 19.73 6.40 0.57
C ASN A 98 20.24 5.81 1.90
N ARG A 99 21.54 6.04 2.22
CA ARG A 99 22.13 5.61 3.48
C ARG A 99 21.56 6.36 4.69
N GLN A 100 21.37 7.68 4.58
CA GLN A 100 20.76 8.49 5.65
C GLN A 100 19.31 8.10 5.85
N PHE A 101 18.53 8.01 4.76
CA PHE A 101 17.15 7.56 4.80
C PHE A 101 17.00 6.18 5.48
N CYS A 102 17.78 5.18 5.06
CA CYS A 102 17.75 3.87 5.71
C CYS A 102 18.12 3.93 7.19
N LYS A 103 19.06 4.81 7.58
CA LYS A 103 19.44 4.97 8.98
C LYS A 103 18.31 5.60 9.80
N GLU A 104 17.62 6.60 9.26
CA GLU A 104 16.51 7.28 9.95
C GLU A 104 15.28 6.37 10.08
N MET A 105 14.97 5.60 9.04
CA MET A 105 13.88 4.61 9.06
C MET A 105 14.21 3.32 9.81
N ASN A 106 15.45 3.17 10.29
CA ASN A 106 15.97 1.92 10.84
C ASN A 106 15.79 0.71 9.89
N TYR A 107 15.98 0.96 8.58
CA TYR A 107 15.93 -0.05 7.53
C TYR A 107 17.32 -0.60 7.24
N GLN A 108 17.37 -1.88 6.86
CA GLN A 108 18.58 -2.46 6.30
C GLN A 108 18.91 -1.77 4.98
N LYS A 109 20.20 -1.49 4.76
CA LYS A 109 20.67 -0.78 3.55
C LYS A 109 20.22 -1.47 2.26
N ASP A 110 20.11 -2.79 2.30
CA ASP A 110 19.72 -3.60 1.15
C ASP A 110 18.26 -3.42 0.75
N ASN A 111 17.38 -2.88 1.61
CA ASN A 111 15.96 -2.70 1.27
C ASN A 111 15.76 -1.84 0.02
N ILE A 112 16.49 -0.72 -0.08
CA ILE A 112 16.40 0.16 -1.26
C ILE A 112 16.88 -0.54 -2.53
N ILE A 113 17.97 -1.31 -2.43
CA ILE A 113 18.52 -2.08 -3.56
C ILE A 113 17.52 -3.18 -3.99
N ARG A 114 16.86 -3.80 -3.02
CA ARG A 114 15.82 -4.81 -3.28
C ARG A 114 14.63 -4.19 -4.02
N TYR A 115 14.18 -3.00 -3.62
CA TYR A 115 13.10 -2.28 -4.32
C TYR A 115 13.52 -1.92 -5.76
N LYS A 116 14.76 -1.49 -5.97
CA LYS A 116 15.33 -1.28 -7.32
C LYS A 116 15.25 -2.53 -8.20
N ASN A 117 15.45 -3.70 -7.59
CA ASN A 117 15.41 -4.99 -8.28
C ASN A 117 13.99 -5.58 -8.39
N GLY A 118 12.95 -4.80 -8.11
CA GLY A 118 11.54 -5.21 -8.25
C GLY A 118 10.97 -5.99 -7.07
N VAL A 119 11.67 -6.05 -5.93
CA VAL A 119 11.07 -6.59 -4.70
C VAL A 119 9.99 -5.63 -4.21
N GLU A 120 8.80 -6.14 -3.94
CA GLU A 120 7.69 -5.31 -3.44
C GLU A 120 7.92 -4.88 -1.99
N PRO A 121 7.67 -3.60 -1.65
CA PRO A 121 7.58 -3.18 -0.26
C PRO A 121 6.37 -3.84 0.41
N SER A 122 6.47 -4.07 1.72
CA SER A 122 5.29 -4.49 2.48
C SER A 122 4.30 -3.34 2.60
N VAL A 123 3.01 -3.63 2.77
CA VAL A 123 1.99 -2.60 3.03
C VAL A 123 2.38 -1.71 4.20
N ARG A 124 2.92 -2.31 5.27
CA ARG A 124 3.40 -1.56 6.44
C ARG A 124 4.54 -0.60 6.07
N THR A 125 5.49 -1.06 5.26
CA THR A 125 6.62 -0.23 4.79
C THR A 125 6.12 0.94 3.95
N LEU A 126 5.10 0.74 3.10
CA LEU A 126 4.52 1.84 2.32
C LEU A 126 3.96 2.94 3.22
N PHE A 127 3.19 2.58 4.26
CA PHE A 127 2.67 3.55 5.21
C PHE A 127 3.78 4.23 6.02
N GLU A 128 4.79 3.48 6.49
CA GLU A 128 5.94 4.07 7.20
C GLU A 128 6.68 5.11 6.33
N ILE A 129 6.88 4.81 5.04
CA ILE A 129 7.51 5.73 4.08
C ILE A 129 6.60 6.93 3.80
N ALA A 130 5.31 6.71 3.60
CA ALA A 130 4.31 7.75 3.37
C ALA A 130 4.28 8.75 4.53
N ASP A 131 4.20 8.24 5.76
CA ASP A 131 4.22 9.01 7.00
C ASP A 131 5.53 9.82 7.14
N TYR A 132 6.68 9.20 6.85
CA TYR A 132 7.99 9.86 6.94
C TYR A 132 8.12 11.05 5.97
N PHE A 133 7.65 10.91 4.74
CA PHE A 133 7.71 11.96 3.73
C PHE A 133 6.49 12.90 3.72
N GLY A 134 5.48 12.65 4.56
CA GLY A 134 4.24 13.43 4.60
C GLY A 134 3.44 13.35 3.29
N CYS A 135 3.48 12.19 2.62
CA CYS A 135 2.70 11.90 1.42
C CYS A 135 1.74 10.73 1.66
N SER A 136 0.92 10.38 0.68
CA SER A 136 -0.03 9.27 0.79
C SER A 136 0.56 7.97 0.22
N VAL A 137 0.01 6.81 0.56
CA VAL A 137 0.43 5.55 -0.09
C VAL A 137 0.03 5.55 -1.56
N ASP A 138 -1.10 6.16 -1.90
CA ASP A 138 -1.54 6.31 -3.27
C ASP A 138 -0.51 7.09 -4.11
N ASP A 139 0.05 8.17 -3.55
CA ASP A 139 1.13 8.93 -4.17
C ASP A 139 2.36 8.06 -4.47
N LEU A 140 2.76 7.19 -3.53
CA LEU A 140 3.94 6.33 -3.68
C LEU A 140 3.81 5.31 -4.83
N LEU A 141 2.59 4.89 -5.13
CA LEU A 141 2.33 3.79 -6.08
C LEU A 141 1.84 4.26 -7.45
N THR A 142 1.29 5.48 -7.53
CA THR A 142 0.61 5.97 -8.75
C THR A 142 1.34 7.12 -9.45
N LYS A 143 2.18 7.89 -8.74
CA LYS A 143 2.89 9.01 -9.35
C LYS A 143 4.01 8.51 -10.25
N GLU A 144 3.91 8.87 -11.52
CA GLU A 144 4.98 8.67 -12.48
C GLU A 144 6.01 9.80 -12.39
N TYR A 145 7.28 9.45 -12.54
CA TYR A 145 8.34 10.41 -12.78
C TYR A 145 8.11 11.08 -14.16
N LYS A 146 8.21 12.42 -14.20
CA LYS A 146 8.20 13.22 -15.45
C LYS A 146 9.56 13.84 -15.69
#